data_AF-A0A060CE36-F1
#
_entry.id   AF-A0A060CE36-F1
#
_cell.length_a   1.000
_cell.length_b   1.000
_cell.length_c   1.000
_cell.angle_alpha   90.00
_cell.angle_beta   90.00
_cell.angle_gamma   90.00
#
_symmetry.space_group_name_H-M   'P 1'
#
loop_
_entity.id
_entity.type
_entity.pdbx_description
1 polymer ?
#
loop_
_entity_poly.entity_id
_entity_poly.type
_entity_poly.pdbx_seq_one_letter_code
_entity_poly.pdbx_strand_id
1 'polypeptide(L)'
;MRAVLDDRVIGICDSPIGLARRALGAVGVAADTAEIAYAGLNHLGWITGLTVDGVDHLPGLLRDPAAIESFEEGRLFGAEWIQTLGVLPNEYLHYYNFRRDVLRADQEAGLPRGHYLDQQQRE
;
A
#
# COMPACT_ATOMS: atom_id res chain seq x y z
N MET A 1 -17.85 -15.58 8.08
CA MET A 1 -17.73 -14.64 9.21
C MET A 1 -19.07 -14.16 9.70
N ARG A 2 -19.88 -13.43 8.91
CA ARG A 2 -21.17 -12.87 9.36
C ARG A 2 -22.26 -13.88 9.80
N ALA A 3 -22.15 -15.14 9.35
CA ALA A 3 -23.04 -16.22 9.80
C ALA A 3 -22.60 -16.86 11.13
N VAL A 4 -21.40 -16.51 11.63
CA VAL A 4 -20.77 -17.08 12.83
C VAL A 4 -20.51 -16.00 13.88
N LEU A 5 -20.12 -14.82 13.42
CA LEU A 5 -19.93 -13.59 14.17
C LEU A 5 -21.12 -12.68 13.83
N ASP A 6 -21.66 -11.96 14.82
CA ASP A 6 -22.82 -11.07 14.63
C ASP A 6 -22.51 -9.82 13.78
N ASP A 7 -23.43 -8.85 13.70
CA ASP A 7 -23.28 -7.64 12.89
C ASP A 7 -22.27 -6.61 13.45
N ARG A 8 -21.68 -6.83 14.62
CA ARG A 8 -20.73 -5.92 15.30
C ARG A 8 -19.29 -6.39 15.18
N VAL A 9 -18.83 -6.59 13.95
CA VAL A 9 -17.47 -7.05 13.67
C VAL A 9 -16.76 -6.05 12.77
N ILE A 10 -15.57 -5.63 13.19
CA ILE A 10 -14.72 -4.72 12.44
C ILE A 10 -13.38 -5.42 12.20
N GLY A 11 -13.07 -5.69 10.93
CA GLY A 11 -11.75 -6.14 10.50
C GLY A 11 -10.85 -4.94 10.26
N ILE A 12 -9.62 -4.98 10.79
CA ILE A 12 -8.64 -3.92 10.63
C ILE A 12 -7.40 -4.44 9.91
N CYS A 13 -6.73 -3.54 9.20
CA CYS A 13 -5.46 -3.76 8.53
C CYS A 13 -4.68 -2.46 8.57
N ASP A 14 -3.36 -2.55 8.76
CA ASP A 14 -2.43 -1.44 8.89
C ASP A 14 -1.90 -0.95 7.52
N SER A 15 -1.97 -1.78 6.47
CA SER A 15 -1.46 -1.39 5.15
C SER A 15 -2.08 -0.11 4.58
N PRO A 16 -3.41 0.14 4.63
CA PRO A 16 -3.98 1.38 4.08
C PRO A 16 -3.46 2.65 4.76
N ILE A 17 -3.29 2.62 6.09
CA ILE A 17 -2.77 3.77 6.84
C ILE A 17 -1.26 3.94 6.60
N GLY A 18 -0.51 2.86 6.43
CA GLY A 18 0.91 2.89 6.05
C GLY A 18 1.12 3.56 4.68
N LEU A 19 0.37 3.13 3.67
CA LEU A 19 0.39 3.71 2.33
C LEU A 19 0.02 5.20 2.37
N ALA A 20 -1.06 5.57 3.08
CA ALA A 20 -1.50 6.97 3.20
C ALA A 20 -0.41 7.86 3.82
N ARG A 21 0.21 7.43 4.92
CA ARG A 21 1.28 8.18 5.58
C ARG A 21 2.49 8.39 4.69
N ARG A 22 2.89 7.37 3.92
CA ARG A 22 3.98 7.48 2.95
C ARG A 22 3.65 8.49 1.84
N ALA A 23 2.44 8.42 1.30
CA ALA A 23 1.98 9.35 0.26
C ALA A 23 1.90 10.80 0.76
N LEU A 24 1.38 11.03 1.98
CA LEU A 24 1.35 12.35 2.63
C LEU A 24 2.76 12.91 2.86
N GLY A 25 3.68 12.05 3.29
CA GLY A 25 5.09 12.40 3.44
C GLY A 25 5.74 12.80 2.11
N ALA A 26 5.42 12.09 1.02
CA ALA A 26 5.94 12.39 -0.32
C ALA A 26 5.47 13.75 -0.86
N VAL A 27 4.27 14.21 -0.48
CA VAL A 27 3.75 15.54 -0.85
C VAL A 27 4.01 16.61 0.22
N GLY A 28 4.68 16.26 1.33
CA GLY A 28 5.12 17.19 2.37
C GLY A 28 3.99 17.77 3.23
N VAL A 29 2.89 17.05 3.43
CA VAL A 29 1.73 17.51 4.22
C VAL A 29 1.51 16.68 5.48
N ALA A 30 0.93 17.30 6.51
CA ALA A 30 0.64 16.65 7.79
C ALA A 30 -0.57 15.70 7.70
N ALA A 31 -0.54 14.61 8.45
CA ALA A 31 -1.59 13.60 8.44
C ALA A 31 -2.82 13.96 9.30
N ASP A 32 -2.71 14.95 10.17
CA ASP A 32 -3.69 15.22 11.22
C ASP A 32 -5.05 15.70 10.68
N THR A 33 -5.05 16.34 9.51
CA THR A 33 -6.27 16.81 8.82
C THR A 33 -6.53 16.06 7.50
N ALA A 34 -5.83 14.94 7.28
CA ALA A 34 -5.90 14.22 6.02
C ALA A 34 -7.16 13.34 5.92
N GLU A 35 -7.88 13.49 4.82
CA GLU A 35 -8.96 12.61 4.40
C GLU A 35 -8.47 11.70 3.26
N ILE A 36 -8.58 10.38 3.49
CA ILE A 36 -8.11 9.36 2.56
C ILE A 36 -9.31 8.65 1.95
N ALA A 37 -9.46 8.74 0.64
CA ALA A 37 -10.41 7.91 -0.08
C ALA A 37 -9.75 6.57 -0.43
N TYR A 38 -10.17 5.49 0.23
CA TYR A 38 -9.66 4.14 0.01
C TYR A 38 -10.78 3.19 -0.39
N ALA A 39 -10.55 2.38 -1.42
CA ALA A 39 -11.51 1.38 -1.89
C ALA A 39 -10.81 0.05 -2.18
N GLY A 40 -11.48 -1.06 -1.85
CA GLY A 40 -10.99 -2.41 -2.10
C GLY A 40 -11.39 -3.42 -1.03
N LEU A 41 -10.66 -4.52 -1.00
CA LEU A 41 -10.69 -5.54 0.03
C LEU A 41 -9.43 -5.47 0.89
N ASN A 42 -9.39 -6.24 1.98
CA ASN A 42 -8.14 -6.46 2.71
C ASN A 42 -7.08 -7.02 1.75
N HIS A 43 -5.90 -6.40 1.74
CA HIS A 43 -4.75 -6.72 0.85
C HIS A 43 -5.05 -6.62 -0.66
N LEU A 44 -6.11 -5.90 -1.04
CA LEU A 44 -6.47 -5.67 -2.44
C LEU A 44 -7.26 -4.35 -2.56
N GLY A 45 -6.56 -3.23 -2.44
CA GLY A 45 -7.20 -1.91 -2.49
C GLY A 45 -6.27 -0.80 -2.96
N TRP A 46 -6.83 0.39 -3.08
CA TRP A 46 -6.15 1.57 -3.63
C TRP A 46 -6.54 2.85 -2.89
N ILE A 47 -5.61 3.79 -2.78
CA ILE A 47 -5.94 5.19 -2.49
C ILE A 47 -6.38 5.86 -3.79
N THR A 48 -7.59 6.39 -3.76
CA THR A 48 -8.29 7.04 -4.87
C THR A 48 -8.43 8.55 -4.67
N GLY A 49 -8.04 9.08 -3.51
CA GLY A 49 -8.02 10.50 -3.18
C GLY A 49 -7.23 10.77 -1.91
N LEU A 50 -6.54 11.91 -1.86
CA LEU A 50 -5.62 12.29 -0.80
C LEU A 50 -5.85 13.77 -0.45
N THR A 51 -6.86 14.06 0.36
CA THR A 51 -7.28 15.45 0.63
C THR A 51 -6.71 15.96 1.95
N VAL A 52 -6.14 17.16 1.95
CA VAL A 52 -5.70 17.87 3.16
C VAL A 52 -6.20 19.31 3.08
N ASP A 53 -6.85 19.79 4.13
CA ASP A 53 -7.42 21.14 4.19
C ASP A 53 -8.29 21.52 2.96
N GLY A 54 -9.03 20.52 2.44
CA GLY A 54 -9.91 20.67 1.28
C GLY A 54 -9.21 20.62 -0.09
N VAL A 55 -7.91 20.36 -0.15
CA VAL A 55 -7.13 20.23 -1.40
C VAL A 55 -6.75 18.78 -1.64
N ASP A 56 -7.10 18.23 -2.81
CA ASP A 56 -6.66 16.90 -3.22
C ASP A 56 -5.24 16.93 -3.79
N HIS A 57 -4.32 16.26 -3.10
CA HIS A 57 -2.91 16.18 -3.42
C HIS A 57 -2.56 14.99 -4.32
N LEU A 58 -3.45 14.00 -4.49
CA LEU A 58 -3.17 12.81 -5.29
C LEU A 58 -2.82 13.14 -6.75
N PRO A 59 -3.55 14.02 -7.47
CA PRO A 59 -3.17 14.40 -8.84
C PRO A 59 -1.81 15.11 -8.93
N GLY A 60 -1.38 15.78 -7.86
CA GLY A 60 -0.05 16.38 -7.76
C GLY A 60 1.03 15.32 -7.65
N LEU A 61 0.86 14.39 -6.71
CA LEU A 61 1.76 13.26 -6.51
C LEU A 61 1.92 12.42 -7.78
N LEU A 62 0.81 12.08 -8.45
CA LEU A 62 0.83 11.27 -9.65
C LEU A 62 1.57 11.93 -10.83
N ARG A 63 1.75 13.26 -10.84
CA ARG A 63 2.50 13.95 -11.90
C ARG A 63 4.00 14.01 -11.66
N ASP A 64 4.47 13.62 -10.47
CA ASP A 64 5.88 13.70 -10.09
C ASP A 64 6.47 12.29 -9.90
N PRO A 65 7.21 11.76 -10.90
CA PRO A 65 7.85 10.45 -10.79
C PRO A 65 8.81 10.33 -9.60
N ALA A 66 9.54 11.40 -9.27
CA ALA A 66 10.51 11.38 -8.18
C ALA A 66 9.79 11.31 -6.82
N ALA A 67 8.67 12.01 -6.68
CA ALA A 67 7.83 11.90 -5.49
C ALA A 67 7.23 10.49 -5.37
N ILE A 68 6.77 9.88 -6.47
CA ILE A 68 6.27 8.50 -6.47
C ILE A 68 7.36 7.53 -5.99
N GLU A 69 8.56 7.59 -6.57
CA GLU A 69 9.65 6.66 -6.28
C GLU A 69 10.33 6.90 -4.92
N SER A 70 9.99 7.99 -4.23
CA SER A 70 10.51 8.30 -2.88
C SER A 70 10.03 7.33 -1.80
N PHE A 71 8.95 6.58 -2.04
CA PHE A 71 8.35 5.68 -1.07
C PHE A 71 8.16 4.24 -1.59
N GLU A 72 7.71 3.34 -0.70
CA GLU A 72 7.74 1.89 -0.91
C GLU A 72 7.01 1.44 -2.17
N GLU A 73 5.79 1.92 -2.38
CA GLU A 73 4.97 1.52 -3.52
C GLU A 73 5.55 2.00 -4.85
N GLY A 74 6.10 3.22 -4.91
CA GLY A 74 6.80 3.66 -6.11
C GLY A 74 8.05 2.85 -6.40
N ARG A 75 8.82 2.43 -5.37
CA ARG A 75 9.95 1.53 -5.57
C ARG A 75 9.53 0.13 -6.00
N LEU A 76 8.36 -0.33 -5.54
CA LEU A 76 7.84 -1.67 -5.82
C LEU A 76 7.23 -1.78 -7.21
N PHE A 77 6.48 -0.76 -7.63
CA PHE A 77 5.70 -0.77 -8.88
C PHE A 77 6.32 0.07 -10.00
N GLY A 78 7.15 1.06 -9.66
CA GLY A 78 7.64 2.08 -10.58
C GLY A 78 6.64 3.23 -10.80
N ALA A 79 7.17 4.43 -11.08
CA ALA A 79 6.34 5.61 -11.33
C ALA A 79 5.41 5.43 -12.53
N GLU A 80 5.91 4.90 -13.64
CA GLU A 80 5.14 4.73 -14.88
C GLU A 80 3.88 3.87 -14.65
N TRP A 81 4.00 2.79 -13.88
CA TRP A 81 2.87 1.90 -13.57
C TRP A 81 1.82 2.61 -12.71
N ILE A 82 2.25 3.29 -11.65
CA ILE A 82 1.34 4.03 -10.75
C ILE A 82 0.63 5.17 -11.51
N GLN A 83 1.36 5.87 -12.37
CA GLN A 83 0.79 6.91 -13.23
C GLN A 83 -0.26 6.37 -14.18
N THR A 84 0.00 5.20 -14.78
CA THR A 84 -0.95 4.50 -15.66
C THR A 84 -2.22 4.10 -14.91
N LEU A 85 -2.11 3.67 -13.65
CA LEU A 85 -3.27 3.35 -12.83
C LEU A 85 -4.08 4.60 -12.42
N GLY A 86 -3.42 5.75 -12.24
CA GLY A 86 -4.05 6.98 -11.77
C GLY A 86 -4.49 6.94 -10.30
N VAL A 87 -4.03 5.93 -9.55
CA VAL A 87 -4.33 5.69 -8.13
C VAL A 87 -3.13 5.01 -7.47
N LEU A 88 -3.02 5.07 -6.14
CA LEU A 88 -1.93 4.38 -5.43
C LEU A 88 -2.38 2.96 -5.05
N PRO A 89 -1.73 1.91 -5.56
CA PRO A 89 -2.05 0.53 -5.19
C PRO A 89 -1.48 0.18 -3.82
N ASN A 90 -2.24 -0.61 -3.05
CA ASN A 90 -1.70 -1.30 -1.89
C ASN A 90 -0.55 -2.26 -2.30
N GLU A 91 0.46 -2.41 -1.43
CA GLU A 91 1.66 -3.20 -1.69
C GLU A 91 1.37 -4.66 -2.06
N TYR A 92 0.27 -5.23 -1.55
CA TYR A 92 -0.12 -6.61 -1.87
C TYR A 92 -0.54 -6.81 -3.33
N LEU A 93 -0.85 -5.75 -4.08
CA LEU A 93 -1.07 -5.87 -5.52
C LEU A 93 0.16 -6.35 -6.29
N HIS A 94 1.35 -6.29 -5.69
CA HIS A 94 2.57 -6.84 -6.26
C HIS A 94 2.46 -8.35 -6.52
N TYR A 95 1.78 -9.11 -5.64
CA TYR A 95 1.53 -10.54 -5.83
C TYR A 95 0.65 -10.86 -7.05
N TYR A 96 -0.18 -9.92 -7.47
CA TYR A 96 -1.10 -10.07 -8.60
C TYR A 96 -0.46 -9.58 -9.91
N ASN A 97 0.06 -8.35 -9.89
CA ASN A 97 0.57 -7.67 -11.08
C ASN A 97 1.96 -8.21 -11.49
N PHE A 98 2.79 -8.60 -10.52
CA PHE A 98 4.18 -9.05 -10.72
C PHE A 98 4.39 -10.50 -10.28
N ARG A 99 3.35 -11.33 -10.43
CA ARG A 99 3.33 -12.74 -9.96
C ARG A 99 4.59 -13.52 -10.36
N ARG A 100 5.08 -13.34 -11.60
CA ARG A 100 6.25 -14.09 -12.11
C ARG A 100 7.52 -13.73 -11.36
N ASP A 101 7.71 -12.44 -11.05
CA ASP A 101 8.89 -11.95 -10.37
C ASP A 101 8.83 -12.29 -8.88
N VAL A 102 7.66 -12.19 -8.27
CA VAL A 102 7.45 -12.66 -6.89
C VAL A 102 7.72 -14.15 -6.75
N LEU A 103 7.22 -14.99 -7.67
CA LEU A 103 7.46 -16.43 -7.62
C LEU A 103 8.95 -16.76 -7.77
N ARG A 104 9.66 -16.05 -8.66
CA ARG A 104 11.10 -16.23 -8.83
C ARG A 104 11.85 -15.87 -7.55
N ALA A 105 11.55 -14.70 -6.97
CA ALA A 105 12.18 -14.26 -5.73
C ALA A 105 11.93 -15.22 -4.57
N ASP A 106 10.71 -15.76 -4.44
CA ASP A 106 10.36 -16.74 -3.40
C ASP A 106 11.11 -18.07 -3.58
N GLN A 107 11.29 -18.53 -4.83
CA GLN A 107 12.11 -19.71 -5.14
C GLN A 107 13.60 -19.51 -4.84
N GLU A 108 14.10 -18.28 -4.97
CA GLU A 108 15.50 -17.92 -4.72
C GLU A 108 15.80 -17.63 -3.24
N ALA A 109 14.81 -17.23 -2.43
CA ALA A 109 14.98 -16.81 -1.04
C ALA A 109 15.47 -17.92 -0.10
N GLY A 110 15.41 -19.19 -0.51
CA GLY A 110 15.90 -20.36 0.22
C GLY A 110 15.10 -20.76 1.45
N LEU A 111 14.56 -19.78 2.19
CA LEU A 111 13.68 -19.96 3.33
C LEU A 111 12.49 -18.99 3.26
N PRO A 112 11.28 -19.44 3.64
CA PRO A 112 10.11 -18.57 3.66
C PRO A 112 10.20 -17.55 4.80
N ARG A 113 9.49 -16.44 4.66
CA ARG A 113 9.44 -15.37 5.68
C ARG A 113 9.06 -15.88 7.08
N GLY A 114 8.19 -16.89 7.15
CA GLY A 114 7.79 -17.50 8.43
C GLY A 114 8.95 -18.12 9.21
N HIS A 115 9.94 -18.71 8.52
CA HIS A 115 11.13 -19.28 9.17
C HIS A 115 12.03 -18.19 9.74
N TYR A 116 12.22 -17.10 9.00
CA TYR A 116 12.95 -15.93 9.51
C TYR A 116 12.31 -15.37 10.78
N LEU A 117 10.98 -15.27 10.81
CA LEU A 117 10.25 -14.74 11.97
C LEU A 117 10.34 -15.68 13.19
N ASP A 118 10.25 -17.00 12.99
CA ASP A 118 10.44 -17.97 14.09
C ASP A 118 11.84 -17.83 14.71
N GLN A 119 12.89 -17.65 13.89
CA GLN A 119 14.24 -17.41 14.40
C GLN A 119 14.34 -16.09 15.18
N GLN A 120 13.84 -14.99 14.61
CA GLN A 120 13.88 -13.68 15.23
C GLN A 120 13.15 -13.62 16.59
N GLN A 121 12.07 -14.38 16.76
CA GLN A 121 11.25 -14.36 17.99
C GLN A 121 11.76 -15.28 19.10
N ARG A 122 12.75 -16.14 18.80
CA ARG A 122 13.40 -17.02 19.79
C ARG A 122 14.62 -16.38 20.44
N GLU A 123 15.17 -15.34 19.83
CA GLU A 123 16.24 -14.49 20.36
C GLU A 123 15.68 -13.41 21.30
#